data_AF-A0A2H0L007-F1
#
_entry.id   AF-A0A2H0L007-F1
#
_cell.length_a   1.000
_cell.length_b   1.000
_cell.length_c   1.000
_cell.angle_alpha   90.00
_cell.angle_beta   90.00
_cell.angle_gamma   90.00
#
_symmetry.space_group_name_H-M   'P 1'
#
loop_
_entity.id
_entity.type
_entity.pdbx_description
1 polymer ?
#
loop_
_entity_poly.entity_id
_entity_poly.type
_entity_poly.pdbx_seq_one_letter_code
_entity_poly.pdbx_strand_id
1 'polypeptide(L)'
;MDHISIIRNQSCPNGCKAAVHINSRARNRLQCAKCKRTWAVHSSEFYFGLRSNHAKVQRAIELINQGRSIRSVAQELNVSPVSVQRWKNRYIKWRAVQACSLVDPD
;
A
#
# COMPACT_ATOMS: atom_id res chain seq x y z
N MET A 1 9.40 11.33 19.13
CA MET A 1 9.55 9.87 18.89
C MET A 1 9.31 9.62 17.42
N ASP A 2 10.37 9.33 16.67
CA ASP A 2 10.29 9.12 15.22
C ASP A 2 9.43 7.90 14.90
N HIS A 3 8.26 8.14 14.30
CA HIS A 3 7.46 7.10 13.70
C HIS A 3 8.21 6.55 12.48
N ILE A 4 9.12 5.60 12.73
CA ILE A 4 9.76 4.79 11.71
C ILE A 4 8.63 4.24 10.84
N SER A 5 8.51 4.82 9.65
CA SER A 5 7.47 4.47 8.68
C SER A 5 7.92 3.17 8.03
N ILE A 6 7.69 2.05 8.72
CA ILE A 6 7.89 0.72 8.13
C ILE A 6 6.89 0.61 6.99
N ILE A 7 7.40 0.64 5.76
CA ILE A 7 6.60 0.33 4.59
C ILE A 7 6.44 -1.19 4.59
N ARG A 8 5.25 -1.65 4.97
CA ARG A 8 4.96 -3.08 5.06
C ARG A 8 5.03 -3.72 3.66
N ASN A 9 5.57 -4.93 3.56
CA ASN A 9 5.75 -5.75 2.34
C ASN A 9 6.77 -5.28 1.29
N GLN A 10 7.68 -4.37 1.63
CA GLN A 10 8.80 -4.03 0.76
C GLN A 10 10.07 -4.69 1.28
N SER A 11 10.74 -5.46 0.44
CA SER A 11 12.00 -6.14 0.76
C SER A 11 13.16 -5.46 0.04
N CYS A 12 14.32 -5.43 0.69
CA CYS A 12 15.52 -4.95 0.05
C CYS A 12 15.88 -5.87 -1.14
N PRO A 13 16.20 -5.32 -2.33
CA PRO A 13 16.61 -6.13 -3.49
C PRO A 13 17.86 -7.00 -3.25
N ASN A 14 18.68 -6.64 -2.26
CA ASN A 14 19.86 -7.42 -1.86
C ASN A 14 19.52 -8.51 -0.82
N GLY A 15 18.25 -8.83 -0.59
CA GLY A 15 17.84 -9.86 0.39
C GLY A 15 18.08 -9.49 1.86
N CYS A 16 18.30 -8.20 2.17
CA CYS A 16 18.49 -7.76 3.55
C CYS A 16 17.20 -7.92 4.36
N LYS A 17 17.26 -8.67 5.47
CA LYS A 17 16.19 -8.72 6.49
C LYS A 17 16.22 -7.48 7.39
N ALA A 18 15.95 -6.31 6.81
CA ALA A 18 15.98 -5.02 7.49
C ALA A 18 14.76 -4.18 7.14
N ALA A 19 14.45 -3.19 7.98
CA ALA A 19 13.36 -2.26 7.71
C ALA A 19 13.63 -1.46 6.41
N VAL A 20 12.54 -1.09 5.74
CA VAL A 20 12.55 -0.24 4.54
C VAL A 20 11.83 1.06 4.87
N HIS A 21 12.47 2.18 4.51
CA HIS A 21 11.95 3.53 4.75
C HIS A 21 11.73 4.27 3.43
N ILE A 22 10.90 5.31 3.47
CA ILE A 22 10.74 6.22 2.33
C ILE A 22 11.96 7.15 2.29
N ASN A 23 12.77 7.04 1.24
CA ASN A 23 13.88 7.98 0.99
C ASN A 23 13.38 9.27 0.33
N SER A 24 12.48 9.14 -0.64
CA SER A 24 11.88 10.29 -1.32
C SER A 24 10.46 9.98 -1.76
N ARG A 25 9.49 10.79 -1.32
CA ARG A 25 8.10 10.71 -1.80
C ARG A 25 7.96 11.25 -3.21
N ALA A 26 8.59 12.38 -3.51
CA ALA A 26 8.51 13.02 -4.82
C ALA A 26 9.05 12.11 -5.94
N ARG A 27 10.09 11.33 -5.64
CA ARG A 27 10.72 10.40 -6.60
C ARG A 27 10.31 8.95 -6.42
N ASN A 28 9.34 8.66 -5.54
CA ASN A 28 8.92 7.30 -5.16
C ASN A 28 10.11 6.36 -4.91
N ARG A 29 11.04 6.75 -4.03
CA ARG A 29 12.22 5.94 -3.70
C ARG A 29 12.17 5.40 -2.29
N LEU A 30 12.54 4.14 -2.16
CA LEU A 30 12.74 3.44 -0.90
C LEU A 30 14.23 3.34 -0.57
N GLN A 31 14.53 3.16 0.71
CA GLN A 31 15.88 2.87 1.18
C GLN A 31 15.86 1.76 2.24
N CYS A 32 16.80 0.82 2.12
CA CYS A 32 17.04 -0.19 3.13
C CYS A 32 17.75 0.43 4.35
N ALA A 33 17.25 0.18 5.55
CA ALA A 33 17.85 0.63 6.81
C ALA A 33 19.31 0.18 6.97
N LYS A 34 19.59 -1.05 6.49
CA LYS A 34 20.87 -1.76 6.71
C LYS A 34 21.91 -1.42 5.64
N CYS A 35 21.65 -1.78 4.38
CA CYS A 35 22.64 -1.60 3.30
C CYS A 35 22.58 -0.24 2.61
N LYS A 36 21.65 0.65 3.01
CA LYS A 36 21.45 2.00 2.46
C LYS A 36 21.15 2.10 0.96
N ARG A 37 21.06 0.96 0.26
CA ARG A 37 20.66 0.91 -1.15
C ARG A 37 19.26 1.50 -1.32
N THR A 38 19.08 2.24 -2.41
CA THR A 38 17.80 2.84 -2.78
C THR A 38 17.28 2.22 -4.06
N TRP A 39 15.96 2.12 -4.18
CA TRP A 39 15.30 1.67 -5.41
C TRP A 39 14.02 2.47 -5.63
N ALA A 40 13.64 2.59 -6.90
CA ALA A 40 12.37 3.20 -7.28
C ALA A 40 11.25 2.18 -7.07
N VAL A 41 10.09 2.68 -6.70
CA VAL A 41 8.83 1.94 -6.65
C VAL A 41 7.80 2.69 -7.46
N HIS A 42 6.89 1.96 -8.09
CA HIS A 42 5.88 2.59 -8.92
C HIS A 42 4.81 3.20 -8.01
N SER A 43 4.42 4.44 -8.29
CA SER A 43 3.32 5.11 -7.58
C SER A 43 1.97 4.41 -7.78
N SER A 44 1.89 3.52 -8.78
CA SER A 44 0.76 2.64 -9.02
C SER A 44 0.66 1.53 -7.98
N GLU A 45 1.71 1.14 -7.25
CA GLU A 45 1.63 0.07 -6.25
C GLU A 45 0.66 0.45 -5.12
N PHE A 46 -0.41 -0.34 -4.95
CA PHE A 46 -1.47 -0.09 -3.97
C PHE A 46 -0.94 0.09 -2.53
N TYR A 47 0.09 -0.66 -2.16
CA TYR A 47 0.66 -0.62 -0.80
C TYR A 47 1.74 0.44 -0.61
N PHE A 48 2.15 1.18 -1.66
CA PHE A 48 3.21 2.17 -1.52
C PHE A 48 2.83 3.29 -0.53
N GLY A 49 3.68 3.50 0.48
CA GLY A 49 3.49 4.50 1.52
C GLY A 49 2.30 4.24 2.45
N LEU A 50 1.68 3.05 2.40
CA LEU A 50 0.59 2.70 3.30
C LEU A 50 1.16 2.34 4.69
N ARG A 51 0.79 3.12 5.71
CA ARG A 51 1.18 2.86 7.11
C ARG A 51 0.25 1.86 7.81
N SER A 52 -0.90 1.56 7.21
CA SER A 52 -1.91 0.65 7.74
C SER A 52 -1.44 -0.82 7.71
N ASN A 53 -2.04 -1.68 8.52
CA ASN A 53 -1.70 -3.11 8.53
C ASN A 53 -2.21 -3.75 7.23
N HIS A 54 -1.33 -4.45 6.52
CA HIS A 54 -1.64 -5.10 5.25
C HIS A 54 -2.86 -6.02 5.36
N ALA A 55 -2.89 -6.90 6.37
CA ALA A 55 -3.99 -7.85 6.56
C ALA A 55 -5.33 -7.12 6.77
N LYS A 56 -5.33 -6.02 7.53
CA LYS A 56 -6.54 -5.20 7.73
C LYS A 56 -7.01 -4.55 6.43
N VAL A 57 -6.07 -4.05 5.63
CA VAL A 57 -6.40 -3.38 4.36
C VAL A 57 -6.94 -4.38 3.37
N GLN A 58 -6.30 -5.54 3.23
CA GLN A 58 -6.76 -6.62 2.37
C GLN A 58 -8.17 -7.08 2.78
N ARG A 59 -8.39 -7.32 4.08
CA ARG A 59 -9.71 -7.69 4.60
C ARG A 59 -10.77 -6.63 4.32
N ALA A 60 -10.42 -5.34 4.46
CA ALA A 60 -11.34 -4.25 4.15
C ALA A 60 -11.76 -4.26 2.67
N ILE A 61 -10.82 -4.51 1.76
CA ILE A 61 -11.11 -4.59 0.32
C ILE A 61 -11.99 -5.80 -0.01
N GLU A 62 -11.75 -6.96 0.60
CA GLU A 62 -12.60 -8.16 0.45
C GLU A 62 -14.06 -7.86 0.84
N LEU A 63 -14.27 -7.27 2.03
CA LEU A 63 -15.61 -6.93 2.51
C LEU A 63 -16.30 -5.90 1.60
N ILE A 64 -15.56 -4.91 1.09
CA ILE A 64 -16.10 -3.93 0.14
C ILE A 64 -16.51 -4.61 -1.17
N ASN A 65 -15.72 -5.56 -1.69
CA ASN A 65 -16.05 -6.30 -2.91
C ASN A 65 -17.29 -7.20 -2.72
N GLN A 66 -17.59 -7.61 -1.48
CA GLN A 66 -18.84 -8.30 -1.11
C GLN A 66 -20.05 -7.35 -0.98
N GLY A 67 -19.89 -6.06 -1.27
CA GLY A 67 -20.96 -5.07 -1.17
C GLY A 67 -21.20 -4.51 0.24
N ARG A 68 -20.33 -4.81 1.22
CA ARG A 68 -20.47 -4.28 2.58
C ARG A 68 -20.23 -2.76 2.60
N SER A 69 -21.02 -2.06 3.42
CA SER A 69 -20.89 -0.61 3.57
C SER A 69 -19.60 -0.22 4.29
N ILE A 70 -19.06 0.96 3.98
CA ILE A 70 -17.84 1.49 4.59
C ILE A 70 -17.96 1.56 6.11
N ARG A 71 -19.13 1.94 6.63
CA ARG A 71 -19.39 1.98 8.08
C ARG A 71 -19.34 0.59 8.72
N SER A 72 -19.95 -0.42 8.08
CA SER A 72 -19.91 -1.81 8.57
C SER A 72 -18.48 -2.35 8.60
N VAL A 73 -17.71 -2.12 7.53
CA VAL A 73 -16.29 -2.53 7.45
C VAL A 73 -15.43 -1.82 8.49
N ALA A 74 -15.67 -0.53 8.71
CA ALA A 74 -14.95 0.26 9.71
C ALA A 74 -15.18 -0.27 11.14
N GLN A 75 -16.41 -0.63 11.47
CA GLN A 75 -16.77 -1.26 12.74
C GLN A 75 -16.11 -2.63 12.89
N GLU A 76 -16.21 -3.50 11.88
CA GLU A 76 -15.65 -4.85 11.90
C GLU A 76 -14.12 -4.86 12.09
N LEU A 77 -13.41 -3.90 11.47
CA LEU A 77 -11.95 -3.82 11.52
C LEU A 77 -11.39 -2.91 12.61
N ASN A 78 -12.28 -2.30 13.40
CA ASN A 78 -11.99 -1.29 14.42
C ASN A 78 -11.05 -0.18 13.87
N VAL A 79 -11.49 0.47 12.79
CA VAL A 79 -10.76 1.56 12.12
C VAL A 79 -11.73 2.70 11.79
N SER A 80 -11.21 3.91 11.56
CA SER A 80 -12.08 5.02 11.15
C SER A 80 -12.70 4.76 9.76
N PRO A 81 -13.97 5.15 9.52
CA PRO A 81 -14.58 5.10 8.18
C PRO A 81 -13.77 5.85 7.12
N VAL A 82 -13.09 6.93 7.51
CA VAL A 82 -12.20 7.70 6.64
C VAL A 82 -11.01 6.85 6.17
N SER A 83 -10.45 6.01 7.03
CA SER A 83 -9.37 5.08 6.64
C SER A 83 -9.85 4.09 5.58
N VAL A 84 -11.03 3.51 5.79
CA VAL A 84 -11.64 2.56 4.85
C VAL A 84 -11.94 3.22 3.50
N GLN A 85 -12.51 4.43 3.52
CA GLN A 85 -12.74 5.21 2.29
C GLN A 85 -11.44 5.48 1.53
N ARG A 86 -10.36 5.86 2.23
CA ARG A 86 -9.05 6.09 1.61
C ARG A 86 -8.49 4.82 0.97
N TRP A 87 -8.64 3.67 1.62
CA TRP A 87 -8.23 2.37 1.05
C TRP A 87 -9.06 2.03 -0.19
N LYS A 88 -10.39 2.21 -0.15
CA LYS A 88 -11.28 2.01 -1.30
C LYS A 88 -10.86 2.85 -2.51
N ASN A 89 -10.70 4.17 -2.32
CA ASN A 89 -10.34 5.08 -3.41
C ASN A 89 -8.99 4.70 -4.03
N ARG A 90 -8.03 4.35 -3.19
CA ARG A 90 -6.72 3.89 -3.65
C ARG A 90 -6.83 2.57 -4.44
N TYR A 91 -7.67 1.65 -4.00
CA TYR A 91 -7.88 0.35 -4.65
C TYR A 91 -8.52 0.52 -6.03
N ILE A 92 -9.51 1.40 -6.14
CA ILE A 92 -10.13 1.75 -7.43
C ILE A 92 -9.09 2.33 -8.38
N LYS A 93 -8.26 3.28 -7.91
CA LYS A 93 -7.19 3.86 -8.73
C LYS A 93 -6.17 2.81 -9.18
N TRP A 94 -5.77 1.92 -8.28
CA TRP A 94 -4.85 0.83 -8.60
C TRP A 94 -5.44 -0.13 -9.64
N ARG A 95 -6.70 -0.56 -9.46
CA ARG A 95 -7.40 -1.40 -10.43
C ARG A 95 -7.53 -0.75 -11.80
N ALA A 96 -7.82 0.55 -11.85
CA ALA A 96 -7.93 1.29 -13.11
C ALA A 96 -6.60 1.29 -13.87
N VAL A 97 -5.47 1.49 -13.17
CA VAL A 97 -4.13 1.41 -13.78
C VAL A 97 -3.84 -0.01 -14.28
N GLN A 98 -4.15 -1.04 -13.48
CA GLN A 98 -3.87 -2.43 -13.84
C GLN A 98 -4.72 -2.92 -15.01
N ALA A 99 -5.98 -2.46 -15.12
CA ALA A 99 -6.84 -2.76 -16.25
C ALA A 99 -6.31 -2.18 -17.58
N CYS A 100 -5.64 -1.02 -17.55
CA CYS A 100 -5.02 -0.43 -18.73
C CYS A 100 -3.70 -1.11 -19.14
N SER A 101 -3.02 -1.82 -18.23
CA SER A 101 -1.77 -2.53 -18.52
C SER A 101 -1.97 -3.93 -19.12
N LEU A 102 -3.22 -4.35 -19.36
CA LEU A 102 -3.58 -5.65 -19.95
C LEU A 102 -4.07 -5.54 -21.40
N VAL A 103 -3.88 -4.38 -22.04
CA VAL A 103 -4.14 -4.20 -23.47
C VAL A 103 -2.80 -4.05 -24.16
N ASP A 104 -2.11 -5.17 -24.37
CA ASP A 104 -1.13 -5.23 -25.45
C ASP A 104 -1.91 -5.38 -26.77
N PRO A 105 -1.67 -4.51 -27.76
CA PRO A 105 -2.25 -4.65 -29.09
C PRO A 105 -1.62 -5.82 -29.82
N ASP A 106 -2.45 -6.69 -30.40
CA ASP A 106 -2.05 -7.65 -31.45
C ASP A 106 -1.34 -6.93 -32.61
#